data_AF-A0A519M765-F1
#
_entry.id   AF-A0A519M765-F1
#
_cell.length_a   1.000
_cell.length_b   1.000
_cell.length_c   1.000
_cell.angle_alpha   90.00
_cell.angle_beta   90.00
_cell.angle_gamma   90.00
#
_symmetry.space_group_name_H-M   'P 1'
#
loop_
_entity.id
_entity.type
_entity.pdbx_description
1 polymer ?
#
loop_
_entity_poly.entity_id
_entity_poly.type
_entity_poly.pdbx_seq_one_letter_code
_entity_poly.pdbx_strand_id
1 'polypeptide(L)'
;MKKMLLLVVLLAGIGQVKAQVEFTALSLSDKHPRQNQKVSFVYNKKFSPLINEEGVDVVVYEFTSKGLKVEEPVLIKKGDLYSGSFTVDSNTNAVLFGFSYKEEKDNNGKSGYVVPVYDAKKNIVPGYYAAASSIHNGYGEYLTGMPNSKEKSWSVLEEGLKADPSVINDNSFFNAYLTGINTNKKNEAAMLIPVALDRYAKKGNLTEADYGMLSSWYARQKNKEKSEALASAMKTAYPNGEWVKNEAATVISKEKDPAKKEVLINDFLTKYPTTKET
;
A
#
# COMPACT_ATOMS: atom_id res chain seq x y z
N MET A 1 -57.43 22.89 27.78
CA MET A 1 -56.52 21.78 27.40
C MET A 1 -55.61 22.28 26.28
N LYS A 2 -54.37 22.65 26.62
CA LYS A 2 -53.36 23.18 25.69
C LYS A 2 -52.74 22.03 24.89
N LYS A 3 -52.85 22.05 23.56
CA LYS A 3 -52.08 21.16 22.68
C LYS A 3 -50.80 21.90 22.26
N MET A 4 -49.68 21.53 22.89
CA MET A 4 -48.33 21.88 22.43
C MET A 4 -47.98 20.91 21.30
N LEU A 5 -47.80 21.41 20.09
CA LEU A 5 -47.22 20.65 18.98
C LEU A 5 -45.70 20.88 19.02
N LEU A 6 -44.95 19.89 19.47
CA LEU A 6 -43.48 19.88 19.40
C LEU A 6 -43.08 19.47 17.99
N LEU A 7 -42.57 20.42 17.20
CA LEU A 7 -41.96 20.15 15.91
C LEU A 7 -40.51 19.70 16.15
N VAL A 8 -40.26 18.40 16.02
CA VAL A 8 -38.91 17.84 16.05
C VAL A 8 -38.25 18.11 14.70
N VAL A 9 -37.30 19.04 14.67
CA VAL A 9 -36.40 19.24 13.54
C VAL A 9 -35.26 18.23 13.66
N LEU A 10 -35.39 17.10 12.94
CA LEU A 10 -34.30 16.16 12.70
C LEU A 10 -33.43 16.70 11.55
N LEU A 11 -32.37 17.43 11.88
CA LEU A 11 -31.33 17.85 10.93
C LEU A 11 -29.99 17.38 11.47
N ALA A 12 -29.67 16.12 11.19
CA ALA A 12 -28.32 15.57 11.33
C ALA A 12 -28.08 14.49 10.27
N GLY A 13 -28.25 14.88 9.01
CA GLY A 13 -27.70 14.15 7.87
C GLY A 13 -26.42 14.85 7.43
N ILE A 14 -25.32 14.70 8.19
CA ILE A 14 -24.00 15.05 7.66
C ILE A 14 -23.71 13.99 6.60
N GLY A 15 -24.07 14.28 5.36
CA GLY A 15 -23.57 13.54 4.22
C GLY A 15 -22.05 13.60 4.27
N GLN A 16 -21.41 12.46 4.51
CA GLN A 16 -19.98 12.33 4.33
C GLN A 16 -19.70 12.53 2.84
N VAL A 17 -19.39 13.76 2.45
CA VAL A 17 -18.70 14.03 1.19
C VAL A 17 -17.31 13.43 1.39
N LYS A 18 -17.14 12.14 1.07
CA LYS A 18 -15.81 11.57 0.91
C LYS A 18 -15.21 12.29 -0.29
N ALA A 19 -14.27 13.21 -0.04
CA ALA A 19 -13.60 13.99 -1.06
C ALA A 19 -13.07 13.02 -2.13
N GLN A 20 -13.56 13.18 -3.36
CA GLN A 20 -13.07 12.44 -4.52
C GLN A 20 -11.69 12.97 -4.87
N VAL A 21 -10.78 12.08 -5.26
CA VAL A 21 -9.49 12.52 -5.80
C VAL A 21 -9.75 13.07 -7.20
N GLU A 22 -9.72 14.39 -7.33
CA GLU A 22 -9.80 15.09 -8.61
C GLU A 22 -8.39 15.52 -9.03
N PHE A 23 -8.04 15.27 -10.28
CA PHE A 23 -6.78 15.73 -10.86
C PHE A 23 -7.05 16.68 -12.01
N THR A 24 -6.20 17.69 -12.16
CA THR A 24 -6.31 18.65 -13.26
C THR A 24 -5.92 18.01 -14.60
N ALA A 25 -4.83 17.24 -14.63
CA ALA A 25 -4.31 16.64 -15.86
C ALA A 25 -4.81 15.22 -16.13
N LEU A 26 -5.41 14.53 -15.16
CA LEU A 26 -5.82 13.13 -15.29
C LEU A 26 -7.32 12.95 -15.03
N SER A 27 -8.00 12.22 -15.90
CA SER A 27 -9.38 11.79 -15.72
C SER A 27 -9.49 10.28 -15.85
N LEU A 28 -10.32 9.65 -15.03
CA LEU A 28 -10.62 8.23 -15.05
C LEU A 28 -12.08 8.00 -15.48
N SER A 29 -12.32 6.92 -16.23
CA SER A 29 -13.68 6.53 -16.66
C SER A 29 -14.60 6.21 -15.48
N ASP A 30 -14.03 5.73 -14.38
CA ASP A 30 -14.70 5.57 -13.10
C ASP A 30 -13.85 6.23 -12.02
N LYS A 31 -14.46 7.14 -11.26
CA LYS A 31 -13.80 7.84 -10.14
C LYS A 31 -13.61 6.95 -8.91
N HIS A 32 -14.27 5.79 -8.88
CA HIS A 32 -14.18 4.82 -7.80
C HIS A 32 -13.74 3.46 -8.34
N PRO A 33 -12.51 3.34 -8.88
CA PRO A 33 -12.04 2.10 -9.48
C PRO A 33 -12.08 0.96 -8.45
N ARG A 34 -12.54 -0.21 -8.89
CA ARG A 34 -12.65 -1.41 -8.05
C ARG A 34 -11.74 -2.51 -8.55
N GLN A 35 -11.40 -3.44 -7.68
CA GLN A 35 -10.68 -4.66 -8.06
C GLN A 35 -11.40 -5.41 -9.18
N ASN A 36 -10.65 -5.98 -10.12
CA ASN A 36 -11.12 -6.64 -11.35
C ASN A 36 -11.86 -5.73 -12.35
N GLN A 37 -11.82 -4.41 -12.17
CA GLN A 37 -12.48 -3.47 -13.08
C GLN A 37 -11.49 -2.98 -14.14
N LYS A 38 -11.92 -3.00 -15.41
CA LYS A 38 -11.23 -2.26 -16.47
C LYS A 38 -11.48 -0.76 -16.28
N VAL A 39 -10.40 0.00 -16.16
CA VAL A 39 -10.43 1.45 -15.99
C VAL A 39 -9.76 2.07 -17.21
N SER A 40 -10.45 3.01 -17.86
CA SER A 40 -9.86 3.85 -18.90
C SER A 40 -9.44 5.18 -18.30
N PHE A 41 -8.38 5.77 -18.82
CA PHE A 41 -7.92 7.08 -18.38
C PHE A 41 -7.64 8.00 -19.56
N VAL A 42 -7.69 9.30 -19.29
CA VAL A 42 -7.26 10.36 -20.20
C VAL A 42 -6.34 11.29 -19.44
N TYR A 43 -5.12 11.44 -19.93
CA TYR A 43 -4.15 12.41 -19.45
C TYR A 43 -4.01 13.56 -20.44
N ASN A 44 -4.10 14.80 -19.96
CA ASN A 44 -3.96 16.01 -20.76
C ASN A 44 -2.67 16.74 -20.37
N LYS A 45 -1.64 16.60 -21.20
CA LYS A 45 -0.32 17.18 -20.89
C LYS A 45 -0.32 18.71 -20.85
N LYS A 46 -1.35 19.39 -21.39
CA LYS A 46 -1.48 20.87 -21.27
C LYS A 46 -1.55 21.35 -19.83
N PHE A 47 -1.95 20.49 -18.91
CA PHE A 47 -2.08 20.82 -17.49
C PHE A 47 -0.92 20.26 -16.66
N SER A 48 0.21 19.98 -17.30
CA SER A 48 1.38 19.34 -16.68
C SER A 48 2.68 20.03 -17.09
N PRO A 49 3.80 19.74 -16.38
CA PRO A 49 5.14 20.12 -16.81
C PRO A 49 5.51 19.60 -18.22
N LEU A 50 4.86 18.53 -18.69
CA LEU A 50 5.12 17.90 -19.99
C LEU A 50 4.49 18.67 -21.17
N ILE A 51 3.89 19.84 -20.98
CA ILE A 51 3.16 20.58 -22.02
C ILE A 51 3.97 20.75 -23.32
N ASN A 52 5.27 21.05 -23.20
CA ASN A 52 6.16 21.29 -24.34
C ASN A 52 6.86 20.02 -24.86
N GLU A 53 6.64 18.86 -24.23
CA GLU A 53 7.31 17.61 -24.60
C GLU A 53 6.66 16.95 -25.82
N GLU A 54 7.46 16.27 -26.64
CA GLU A 54 6.96 15.64 -27.88
C GLU A 54 6.07 14.41 -27.61
N GLY A 55 6.26 13.74 -26.47
CA GLY A 55 5.56 12.52 -26.05
C GLY A 55 5.18 12.52 -24.58
N VAL A 56 4.53 11.44 -24.16
CA VAL A 56 4.28 11.08 -22.76
C VAL A 56 4.32 9.57 -22.67
N ASP A 57 5.17 9.05 -21.81
CA ASP A 57 5.16 7.66 -21.35
C ASP A 57 4.28 7.56 -20.11
N VAL A 58 3.52 6.47 -20.00
CA VAL A 58 2.61 6.23 -18.88
C VAL A 58 2.89 4.88 -18.25
N VAL A 59 3.10 4.89 -16.95
CA VAL A 59 3.22 3.67 -16.14
C VAL A 59 2.13 3.67 -15.07
N VAL A 60 1.44 2.56 -14.92
CA VAL A 60 0.45 2.32 -13.87
C VAL A 60 1.07 1.37 -12.85
N TYR A 61 1.23 1.88 -11.62
CA TYR A 61 1.75 1.12 -10.49
C TYR A 61 0.60 0.67 -9.60
N GLU A 62 0.36 -0.62 -9.54
CA GLU A 62 -0.64 -1.22 -8.67
C GLU A 62 0.01 -1.73 -7.37
N PHE A 63 -0.36 -1.11 -6.25
CA PHE A 63 0.09 -1.54 -4.93
C PHE A 63 -0.86 -2.61 -4.42
N THR A 64 -0.47 -3.87 -4.60
CA THR A 64 -1.30 -5.02 -4.25
C THR A 64 -0.93 -5.61 -2.88
N SER A 65 -1.79 -6.47 -2.34
CA SER A 65 -1.44 -7.25 -1.14
C SER A 65 -0.30 -8.26 -1.35
N LYS A 66 0.10 -8.53 -2.59
CA LYS A 66 1.19 -9.46 -2.95
C LYS A 66 2.47 -8.76 -3.39
N GLY A 67 2.45 -7.44 -3.55
CA GLY A 67 3.59 -6.67 -4.04
C GLY A 67 3.20 -5.60 -5.05
N LEU A 68 4.22 -4.93 -5.58
CA LEU A 68 4.04 -3.93 -6.62
C LEU A 68 3.90 -4.62 -7.98
N LYS A 69 2.79 -4.35 -8.68
CA LYS A 69 2.60 -4.73 -10.07
C LYS A 69 2.71 -3.49 -10.95
N VAL A 70 3.33 -3.65 -12.11
CA VAL A 70 3.67 -2.54 -13.01
C VAL A 70 3.06 -2.83 -14.38
N GLU A 71 2.31 -1.88 -14.92
CA GLU A 71 1.72 -1.97 -16.25
C GLU A 71 2.10 -0.75 -17.09
N GLU A 72 2.39 -0.99 -18.37
CA GLU A 72 2.62 0.04 -19.39
C GLU A 72 1.47 -0.03 -20.41
N PRO A 73 0.40 0.76 -20.25
CA PRO A 73 -0.76 0.69 -21.11
C PRO A 73 -0.43 1.12 -22.54
N VAL A 74 -1.05 0.46 -23.53
CA VAL A 74 -1.02 0.95 -24.91
C VAL A 74 -1.75 2.30 -24.99
N LEU A 75 -1.05 3.32 -25.51
CA LEU A 75 -1.55 4.69 -25.55
C LEU A 75 -2.13 5.07 -26.91
N ILE A 76 -3.22 5.82 -26.86
CA ILE A 76 -3.80 6.52 -28.02
C ILE A 76 -3.60 8.02 -27.80
N LYS A 77 -2.84 8.66 -28.70
CA LYS A 77 -2.59 10.11 -28.69
C LYS A 77 -3.58 10.85 -29.60
N LYS A 78 -4.21 11.90 -29.08
CA LYS A 78 -5.04 12.85 -29.84
C LYS A 78 -4.69 14.28 -29.42
N GLY A 79 -3.79 14.92 -30.17
CA GLY A 79 -3.22 16.21 -29.77
C GLY A 79 -2.45 16.07 -28.45
N ASP A 80 -2.89 16.80 -27.43
CA ASP A 80 -2.30 16.79 -26.08
C ASP A 80 -2.95 15.77 -25.13
N LEU A 81 -3.91 14.99 -25.62
CA LEU A 81 -4.59 13.93 -24.88
C LEU A 81 -3.91 12.58 -25.13
N TYR A 82 -3.54 11.91 -24.04
CA TYR A 82 -3.02 10.53 -24.03
C TYR A 82 -4.02 9.67 -23.28
N SER A 83 -4.60 8.69 -23.98
CA SER A 83 -5.61 7.81 -23.41
C SER A 83 -5.15 6.37 -23.41
N GLY A 84 -5.52 5.62 -22.37
CA GLY A 84 -5.21 4.20 -22.25
C GLY A 84 -6.21 3.50 -21.34
N SER A 85 -6.00 2.21 -21.11
CA SER A 85 -6.79 1.45 -20.15
C SER A 85 -5.97 0.34 -19.53
N PHE A 86 -6.30 -0.01 -18.29
CA PHE A 86 -5.71 -1.13 -17.55
C PHE A 86 -6.82 -1.85 -16.77
N THR A 87 -6.54 -3.04 -16.26
CA THR A 87 -7.46 -3.77 -15.39
C THR A 87 -6.91 -3.76 -13.98
N VAL A 88 -7.66 -3.20 -13.04
CA VAL A 88 -7.27 -3.20 -11.63
C VAL A 88 -7.20 -4.64 -11.14
N ASP A 89 -6.07 -5.06 -10.58
CA ASP A 89 -5.91 -6.42 -10.06
C ASP A 89 -6.94 -6.73 -8.97
N SER A 90 -7.25 -8.01 -8.82
CA SER A 90 -8.09 -8.59 -7.78
C SER A 90 -7.67 -8.23 -6.36
N ASN A 91 -6.41 -7.84 -6.15
CA ASN A 91 -5.82 -7.57 -4.86
C ASN A 91 -5.15 -6.18 -4.75
N THR A 92 -5.42 -5.27 -5.69
CA THR A 92 -4.91 -3.90 -5.67
C THR A 92 -5.58 -3.08 -4.57
N ASN A 93 -4.78 -2.33 -3.82
CA ASN A 93 -5.20 -1.46 -2.73
C ASN A 93 -5.11 0.03 -3.08
N ALA A 94 -4.12 0.40 -3.89
CA ALA A 94 -3.94 1.75 -4.42
C ALA A 94 -3.31 1.68 -5.81
N VAL A 95 -3.61 2.67 -6.64
CA VAL A 95 -2.96 2.87 -7.94
C VAL A 95 -2.16 4.17 -7.89
N LEU A 96 -0.94 4.16 -8.42
CA LEU A 96 -0.14 5.36 -8.64
C LEU A 96 0.15 5.47 -10.14
N PHE A 97 -0.21 6.59 -10.76
CA PHE A 97 0.21 6.86 -12.14
C PHE A 97 1.56 7.59 -12.16
N GLY A 98 2.45 7.13 -13.03
CA GLY A 98 3.64 7.84 -13.46
C GLY A 98 3.44 8.37 -14.88
N PHE A 99 3.69 9.66 -15.07
CA PHE A 99 3.73 10.31 -16.37
C PHE A 99 5.11 10.94 -16.54
N SER A 100 5.78 10.63 -17.65
CA SER A 100 7.11 11.15 -17.92
C SER A 100 7.35 11.33 -19.39
N TYR A 101 8.39 12.09 -19.72
CA TYR A 101 8.99 12.06 -21.04
C TYR A 101 10.49 12.27 -20.90
N LYS A 102 11.28 11.26 -21.30
CA LYS A 102 12.72 11.20 -20.99
C LYS A 102 12.92 11.38 -19.47
N GLU A 103 13.66 12.39 -19.03
CA GLU A 103 13.94 12.64 -17.62
C GLU A 103 12.89 13.52 -16.92
N GLU A 104 12.02 14.20 -17.68
CA GLU A 104 10.99 15.07 -17.12
C GLU A 104 9.82 14.23 -16.61
N LYS A 105 9.35 14.51 -15.39
CA LYS A 105 8.26 13.78 -14.74
C LYS A 105 7.14 14.74 -14.33
N ASP A 106 5.90 14.35 -14.56
CA ASP A 106 4.77 15.01 -13.92
C ASP A 106 4.44 14.32 -12.59
N ASN A 107 4.81 15.00 -11.50
CA ASN A 107 4.53 14.57 -10.13
C ASN A 107 3.25 15.21 -9.54
N ASN A 108 2.37 15.76 -10.39
CA ASN A 108 1.12 16.41 -10.00
C ASN A 108 1.33 17.51 -8.94
N GLY A 109 2.25 18.45 -9.21
CA GLY A 109 2.59 19.51 -8.26
C GLY A 109 3.02 18.97 -6.89
N LYS A 110 3.86 17.94 -6.87
CA LYS A 110 4.37 17.24 -5.67
C LYS A 110 3.33 16.40 -4.90
N SER A 111 2.13 16.19 -5.44
CA SER A 111 1.09 15.39 -4.76
C SER A 111 0.98 13.96 -5.29
N GLY A 112 1.55 13.69 -6.47
CA GLY A 112 1.40 12.43 -7.18
C GLY A 112 -0.03 12.18 -7.67
N TYR A 113 -0.18 11.16 -8.51
CA TYR A 113 -1.47 10.68 -9.00
C TYR A 113 -1.86 9.40 -8.25
N VAL A 114 -2.10 9.55 -6.94
CA VAL A 114 -2.47 8.43 -6.05
C VAL A 114 -3.98 8.25 -6.06
N VAL A 115 -4.44 7.06 -6.46
CA VAL A 115 -5.85 6.73 -6.63
C VAL A 115 -6.23 5.60 -5.68
N PRO A 116 -7.21 5.82 -4.78
CA PRO A 116 -7.75 4.76 -3.95
C PRO A 116 -8.52 3.72 -4.77
N VAL A 117 -8.44 2.45 -4.34
CA VAL A 117 -9.33 1.39 -4.82
C VAL A 117 -10.52 1.25 -3.89
N TYR A 118 -11.68 0.95 -4.44
CA TYR A 118 -12.95 0.93 -3.73
C TYR A 118 -13.59 -0.45 -3.71
N ASP A 119 -14.41 -0.69 -2.69
CA ASP A 119 -15.30 -1.84 -2.58
C ASP A 119 -16.61 -1.62 -3.36
N ALA A 120 -17.48 -2.63 -3.40
CA ALA A 120 -18.78 -2.55 -4.05
C ALA A 120 -19.72 -1.48 -3.43
N LYS A 121 -19.47 -1.05 -2.20
CA LYS A 121 -20.22 -0.01 -1.48
C LYS A 121 -19.58 1.38 -1.67
N LYS A 122 -18.57 1.52 -2.52
CA LYS A 122 -17.80 2.76 -2.76
C LYS A 122 -17.07 3.25 -1.50
N ASN A 123 -16.72 2.35 -0.59
CA ASN A 123 -15.74 2.64 0.46
C ASN A 123 -14.35 2.33 -0.07
N ILE A 124 -13.38 3.13 0.36
CA ILE A 124 -11.97 2.84 0.14
C ILE A 124 -11.65 1.49 0.78
N VAL A 125 -10.95 0.60 0.06
CA VAL A 125 -10.55 -0.70 0.61
C VAL A 125 -9.56 -0.51 1.77
N PRO A 126 -9.63 -1.29 2.86
CA PRO A 126 -8.76 -1.11 4.03
C PRO A 126 -7.27 -1.03 3.73
N GLY A 127 -6.78 -1.83 2.78
CA GLY A 127 -5.36 -1.87 2.41
C GLY A 127 -4.84 -0.58 1.76
N TYR A 128 -5.73 0.31 1.27
CA TYR A 128 -5.35 1.58 0.67
C TYR A 128 -4.47 2.41 1.60
N TYR A 129 -4.85 2.51 2.88
CA TYR A 129 -4.18 3.44 3.79
C TYR A 129 -2.73 3.04 4.05
N ALA A 130 -2.43 1.75 4.12
CA ALA A 130 -1.07 1.23 4.19
C ALA A 130 -0.30 1.50 2.89
N ALA A 131 -0.93 1.23 1.74
CA ALA A 131 -0.35 1.47 0.42
C ALA A 131 -0.03 2.96 0.18
N ALA A 132 -0.99 3.85 0.41
CA ALA A 132 -0.83 5.30 0.30
C ALA A 132 0.24 5.83 1.27
N SER A 133 0.27 5.30 2.50
CA SER A 133 1.34 5.63 3.45
C SER A 133 2.72 5.26 2.92
N SER A 134 2.86 4.09 2.28
CA SER A 134 4.11 3.65 1.65
C SER A 134 4.50 4.48 0.42
N ILE A 135 3.51 4.92 -0.37
CA ILE A 135 3.70 5.82 -1.51
C ILE A 135 4.28 7.15 -1.04
N HIS A 136 3.70 7.75 0.01
CA HIS A 136 4.21 9.00 0.58
C HIS A 136 5.53 8.87 1.35
N ASN A 137 5.96 7.65 1.69
CA ASN A 137 7.16 7.40 2.50
C ASN A 137 8.33 6.80 1.71
N GLY A 138 8.30 6.83 0.38
CA GLY A 138 9.44 6.42 -0.44
C GLY A 138 9.08 6.08 -1.88
N TYR A 139 8.02 5.29 -2.07
CA TYR A 139 7.71 4.74 -3.40
C TYR A 139 7.34 5.83 -4.41
N GLY A 140 6.59 6.87 -4.01
CA GLY A 140 6.23 7.92 -4.94
C GLY A 140 7.43 8.75 -5.40
N GLU A 141 8.43 8.97 -4.54
CA GLU A 141 9.66 9.65 -4.95
C GLU A 141 10.43 8.81 -5.95
N TYR A 142 10.64 7.54 -5.61
CA TYR A 142 11.37 6.60 -6.43
C TYR A 142 10.73 6.40 -7.81
N LEU A 143 9.40 6.23 -7.86
CA LEU A 143 8.68 5.87 -9.08
C LEU A 143 8.29 7.08 -9.92
N THR A 144 7.87 8.19 -9.30
CA THR A 144 7.25 9.32 -10.02
C THR A 144 7.89 10.68 -9.73
N GLY A 145 8.91 10.74 -8.87
CA GLY A 145 9.50 12.01 -8.44
C GLY A 145 8.57 12.83 -7.53
N MET A 146 7.54 12.20 -6.95
CA MET A 146 6.70 12.79 -5.92
C MET A 146 7.48 12.84 -4.59
N PRO A 147 7.76 14.01 -4.00
CA PRO A 147 8.56 14.08 -2.79
C PRO A 147 7.98 13.28 -1.62
N ASN A 148 8.85 12.65 -0.83
CA ASN A 148 8.44 12.00 0.42
C ASN A 148 7.84 13.02 1.39
N SER A 149 6.79 12.62 2.09
CA SER A 149 6.20 13.41 3.19
C SER A 149 5.79 12.49 4.32
N LYS A 150 6.48 12.66 5.45
CA LYS A 150 6.20 11.92 6.69
C LYS A 150 4.83 12.31 7.24
N GLU A 151 4.45 13.57 7.04
CA GLU A 151 3.19 14.16 7.44
C GLU A 151 2.03 13.55 6.65
N LYS A 152 2.12 13.50 5.30
CA LYS A 152 1.09 12.86 4.47
C LYS A 152 1.01 11.35 4.73
N SER A 153 2.17 10.70 4.84
CA SER A 153 2.27 9.27 5.17
C SER A 153 1.61 8.93 6.52
N TRP A 154 1.69 9.84 7.50
CA TRP A 154 1.02 9.70 8.79
C TRP A 154 -0.47 10.04 8.72
N SER A 155 -0.82 11.15 8.07
CA SER A 155 -2.21 11.63 7.93
C SER A 155 -3.12 10.56 7.33
N VAL A 156 -2.66 9.88 6.26
CA VAL A 156 -3.46 8.84 5.61
C VAL A 156 -3.71 7.63 6.52
N LEU A 157 -2.79 7.31 7.44
CA LEU A 157 -3.01 6.26 8.43
C LEU A 157 -4.02 6.73 9.50
N GLU A 158 -3.94 7.98 9.95
CA GLU A 158 -4.92 8.54 10.89
C GLU A 158 -6.33 8.60 10.27
N GLU A 159 -6.43 8.94 8.98
CA GLU A 159 -7.67 8.87 8.21
C GLU A 159 -8.23 7.45 8.16
N GLY A 160 -7.37 6.44 7.94
CA GLY A 160 -7.76 5.03 7.96
C GLY A 160 -8.36 4.61 9.30
N LEU A 161 -7.70 4.93 10.41
CA LEU A 161 -8.22 4.63 11.76
C LEU A 161 -9.52 5.35 12.07
N LYS A 162 -9.69 6.58 11.57
CA LYS A 162 -10.93 7.35 11.75
C LYS A 162 -12.07 6.76 10.92
N ALA A 163 -11.78 6.30 9.71
CA ALA A 163 -12.78 5.71 8.81
C ALA A 163 -13.20 4.31 9.28
N ASP A 164 -12.25 3.50 9.73
CA ASP A 164 -12.47 2.16 10.24
C ASP A 164 -11.39 1.80 11.26
N PRO A 165 -11.69 1.81 12.58
CA PRO A 165 -10.72 1.44 13.60
C PRO A 165 -10.19 0.01 13.51
N SER A 166 -10.89 -0.89 12.79
CA SER A 166 -10.50 -2.29 12.68
C SER A 166 -9.28 -2.51 11.77
N VAL A 167 -8.94 -1.54 10.91
CA VAL A 167 -7.75 -1.61 10.04
C VAL A 167 -6.45 -1.76 10.83
N ILE A 168 -6.42 -1.36 12.10
CA ILE A 168 -5.27 -1.56 12.98
C ILE A 168 -4.94 -3.05 13.19
N ASN A 169 -5.86 -3.97 12.88
CA ASN A 169 -5.65 -5.41 12.99
C ASN A 169 -5.05 -6.01 11.71
N ASP A 170 -5.01 -5.27 10.60
CA ASP A 170 -4.30 -5.66 9.39
C ASP A 170 -2.79 -5.54 9.58
N ASN A 171 -2.03 -6.50 9.06
CA ASN A 171 -0.58 -6.57 9.24
C ASN A 171 0.14 -5.40 8.58
N SER A 172 -0.20 -5.10 7.33
CA SER A 172 0.46 -4.06 6.54
C SER A 172 0.16 -2.68 7.12
N PHE A 173 -1.11 -2.44 7.47
CA PHE A 173 -1.52 -1.21 8.14
C PHE A 173 -0.81 -1.03 9.48
N PHE A 174 -0.81 -2.05 10.33
CA PHE A 174 -0.19 -1.96 11.65
C PHE A 174 1.31 -1.70 11.56
N ASN A 175 2.02 -2.37 10.65
CA ASN A 175 3.43 -2.13 10.41
C ASN A 175 3.72 -0.69 9.93
N ALA A 176 2.90 -0.17 9.01
CA ALA A 176 2.98 1.23 8.58
C ALA A 176 2.71 2.19 9.75
N TYR A 177 1.74 1.86 10.61
CA TYR A 177 1.38 2.65 11.79
C TYR A 177 2.51 2.74 12.82
N LEU A 178 3.17 1.62 13.15
CA LEU A 178 4.34 1.61 14.05
C LEU A 178 5.52 2.42 13.47
N THR A 179 5.72 2.33 12.16
CA THR A 179 6.72 3.15 11.44
C THR A 179 6.38 4.63 11.50
N GLY A 180 5.09 4.96 11.34
CA GLY A 180 4.54 6.30 11.48
C GLY A 180 4.76 6.89 12.88
N ILE A 181 4.50 6.11 13.93
CA ILE A 181 4.80 6.50 15.33
C ILE A 181 6.29 6.81 15.50
N ASN A 182 7.18 5.91 15.05
CA ASN A 182 8.63 6.13 15.16
C ASN A 182 9.12 7.38 14.43
N THR A 183 8.43 7.77 13.37
CA THR A 183 8.88 8.86 12.50
C THR A 183 8.31 10.20 12.95
N ASN A 184 7.02 10.23 13.32
CA ASN A 184 6.26 11.45 13.60
C ASN A 184 6.02 11.69 15.09
N LYS A 185 6.11 10.66 15.94
CA LYS A 185 5.92 10.73 17.40
C LYS A 185 7.13 10.23 18.16
N LYS A 186 8.33 10.60 17.71
CA LYS A 186 9.63 10.10 18.23
C LYS A 186 9.74 10.10 19.75
N ASN A 187 9.30 11.17 20.40
CA ASN A 187 9.40 11.32 21.86
C ASN A 187 8.46 10.39 22.62
N GLU A 188 7.35 9.98 22.00
CA GLU A 188 6.35 9.08 22.57
C GLU A 188 6.53 7.63 22.11
N ALA A 189 7.33 7.39 21.07
CA ALA A 189 7.45 6.09 20.41
C ALA A 189 7.89 4.97 21.37
N ALA A 190 8.82 5.28 22.28
CA ALA A 190 9.30 4.33 23.30
C ALA A 190 8.18 3.87 24.27
N MET A 191 7.13 4.67 24.44
CA MET A 191 5.96 4.33 25.25
C MET A 191 4.86 3.70 24.40
N LEU A 192 4.55 4.27 23.23
CA LEU A 192 3.40 3.88 22.42
C LEU A 192 3.59 2.55 21.71
N ILE A 193 4.79 2.26 21.19
CA ILE A 193 5.05 1.07 20.38
C ILE A 193 4.92 -0.22 21.20
N PRO A 194 5.54 -0.37 22.39
CA PRO A 194 5.37 -1.58 23.19
C PRO A 194 3.91 -1.87 23.53
N VAL A 195 3.11 -0.84 23.85
CA VAL A 195 1.68 -0.96 24.14
C VAL A 195 0.90 -1.42 22.91
N ALA A 196 1.20 -0.85 21.75
CA ALA A 196 0.56 -1.24 20.49
C ALA A 196 0.89 -2.69 20.10
N LEU A 197 2.16 -3.11 20.25
CA LEU A 197 2.61 -4.48 20.00
C LEU A 197 1.89 -5.49 20.91
N ASP A 198 1.85 -5.21 22.22
CA ASP A 198 1.19 -6.08 23.19
C ASP A 198 -0.32 -6.19 22.94
N ARG A 199 -0.96 -5.12 22.45
CA ARG A 199 -2.37 -5.17 22.02
C ARG A 199 -2.55 -6.03 20.78
N TYR A 200 -1.73 -5.82 19.76
CA TYR A 200 -1.83 -6.55 18.50
C TYR A 200 -1.57 -8.04 18.68
N ALA A 201 -0.57 -8.42 19.49
CA ALA A 201 -0.28 -9.81 19.81
C ALA A 201 -1.46 -10.54 20.49
N LYS A 202 -2.34 -9.80 21.19
CA LYS A 202 -3.54 -10.33 21.84
C LYS A 202 -4.75 -10.46 20.90
N LYS A 203 -4.67 -10.00 19.65
CA LYS A 203 -5.80 -10.10 18.69
C LYS A 203 -6.19 -11.55 18.38
N GLY A 204 -5.30 -12.51 18.65
CA GLY A 204 -5.48 -13.92 18.30
C GLY A 204 -5.35 -14.15 16.79
N ASN A 205 -5.43 -15.42 16.35
CA ASN A 205 -5.38 -15.80 14.92
C ASN A 205 -4.23 -15.14 14.14
N LEU A 206 -3.04 -15.08 14.75
CA LEU A 206 -1.86 -14.47 14.14
C LEU A 206 -1.45 -15.26 12.90
N THR A 207 -1.35 -14.57 11.77
CA THR A 207 -0.78 -15.12 10.54
C THR A 207 0.74 -15.29 10.65
N GLU A 208 1.35 -16.04 9.74
CA GLU A 208 2.82 -16.12 9.66
C GLU A 208 3.47 -14.73 9.54
N ALA A 209 2.87 -13.85 8.72
CA ALA A 209 3.31 -12.47 8.57
C ALA A 209 3.16 -11.66 9.88
N ASP A 210 2.13 -11.93 10.68
CA ASP A 210 1.95 -11.30 12.00
C ASP A 210 3.06 -11.69 12.96
N TYR A 211 3.39 -12.97 13.03
CA TYR A 211 4.51 -13.43 13.85
C TYR A 211 5.84 -12.82 13.42
N GLY A 212 6.13 -12.83 12.12
CA GLY A 212 7.38 -12.26 11.57
C GLY A 212 7.49 -10.76 11.85
N MET A 213 6.40 -10.01 11.65
CA MET A 213 6.31 -8.59 11.96
C MET A 213 6.51 -8.33 13.46
N LEU A 214 5.75 -8.99 14.34
CA LEU A 214 5.85 -8.80 15.79
C LEU A 214 7.25 -9.14 16.30
N SER A 215 7.81 -10.28 15.89
CA SER A 215 9.16 -10.71 16.27
C SER A 215 10.21 -9.66 15.88
N SER A 216 10.12 -9.12 14.65
CA SER A 216 11.01 -8.06 14.16
C SER A 216 10.88 -6.77 14.97
N TRP A 217 9.66 -6.37 15.32
CA TRP A 217 9.43 -5.16 16.12
C TRP A 217 9.91 -5.30 17.55
N TYR A 218 9.68 -6.44 18.22
CA TYR A 218 10.22 -6.67 19.57
C TYR A 218 11.75 -6.69 19.56
N ALA A 219 12.39 -7.24 18.53
CA ALA A 219 13.84 -7.16 18.37
C ALA A 219 14.33 -5.70 18.26
N ARG A 220 13.65 -4.85 17.48
CA ARG A 220 13.95 -3.40 17.39
C ARG A 220 13.78 -2.69 18.73
N GLN A 221 12.83 -3.12 19.56
CA GLN A 221 12.63 -2.65 20.94
C GLN A 221 13.61 -3.27 21.94
N LYS A 222 14.64 -4.01 21.47
CA LYS A 222 15.62 -4.74 22.29
C LYS A 222 14.99 -5.77 23.23
N ASN A 223 13.77 -6.21 22.96
CA ASN A 223 13.09 -7.28 23.69
C ASN A 223 13.35 -8.62 23.01
N LYS A 224 14.55 -9.16 23.25
CA LYS A 224 15.02 -10.42 22.66
C LYS A 224 14.13 -11.61 23.03
N GLU A 225 13.72 -11.70 24.29
CA GLU A 225 12.90 -12.79 24.80
C GLU A 225 11.56 -12.91 24.04
N LYS A 226 10.79 -11.81 23.93
CA LYS A 226 9.53 -11.83 23.17
C LYS A 226 9.74 -12.11 21.68
N SER A 227 10.82 -11.55 21.11
CA SER A 227 11.17 -11.77 19.71
C SER A 227 11.41 -13.25 19.39
N GLU A 228 12.21 -13.94 20.22
CA GLU A 228 12.55 -15.36 20.06
C GLU A 228 11.35 -16.27 20.38
N ALA A 229 10.55 -15.93 21.38
CA ALA A 229 9.32 -16.64 21.71
C ALA A 229 8.32 -16.60 20.54
N LEU A 230 8.13 -15.44 19.92
CA LEU A 230 7.26 -15.29 18.74
C LEU A 230 7.80 -16.02 17.52
N ALA A 231 9.11 -15.97 17.27
CA ALA A 231 9.73 -16.71 16.18
C ALA A 231 9.56 -18.24 16.36
N SER A 232 9.71 -18.73 17.59
CA SER A 232 9.48 -20.15 17.90
C SER A 232 8.00 -20.53 17.75
N ALA A 233 7.09 -19.69 18.25
CA ALA A 233 5.65 -19.89 18.07
C ALA A 233 5.23 -19.91 16.60
N MET A 234 5.84 -19.06 15.76
CA MET A 234 5.64 -19.05 14.31
C MET A 234 5.99 -20.40 13.68
N LYS A 235 7.19 -20.93 13.99
CA LYS A 235 7.66 -22.21 13.44
C LYS A 235 6.77 -23.38 13.87
N THR A 236 6.25 -23.34 15.09
CA THR A 236 5.28 -24.33 15.58
C THR A 236 3.93 -24.22 14.89
N ALA A 237 3.42 -23.00 14.69
CA ALA A 237 2.11 -22.76 14.07
C ALA A 237 2.13 -22.99 12.54
N TYR A 238 3.27 -22.72 11.89
CA TYR A 238 3.46 -22.79 10.45
C TYR A 238 4.68 -23.66 10.10
N PRO A 239 4.69 -24.98 10.41
CA PRO A 239 5.88 -25.81 10.25
C PRO A 239 6.40 -25.91 8.80
N ASN A 240 5.54 -25.67 7.81
CA ASN A 240 5.86 -25.61 6.39
C ASN A 240 5.61 -24.21 5.79
N GLY A 241 5.70 -23.17 6.63
CA GLY A 241 5.45 -21.78 6.24
C GLY A 241 6.49 -21.22 5.28
N GLU A 242 6.25 -19.99 4.86
CA GLU A 242 7.14 -19.22 3.98
C GLU A 242 8.54 -19.02 4.59
N TRP A 243 8.66 -19.02 5.92
CA TRP A 243 9.94 -18.94 6.63
C TRP A 243 10.90 -20.07 6.22
N VAL A 244 10.40 -21.26 5.88
CA VAL A 244 11.24 -22.38 5.42
C VAL A 244 11.89 -22.03 4.07
N LYS A 245 11.13 -21.41 3.17
CA LYS A 245 11.64 -20.93 1.89
C LYS A 245 12.63 -19.80 2.09
N ASN A 246 12.32 -18.83 2.97
CA ASN A 246 13.19 -17.70 3.27
C ASN A 246 14.53 -18.13 3.88
N GLU A 247 14.54 -19.14 4.77
CA GLU A 247 15.77 -19.71 5.31
C GLU A 247 16.59 -20.41 4.23
N ALA A 248 15.97 -21.21 3.35
CA ALA A 248 16.65 -21.84 2.23
C ALA A 248 17.24 -20.80 1.25
N ALA A 249 16.49 -19.75 0.92
CA ALA A 249 16.96 -18.63 0.11
C ALA A 249 18.13 -17.89 0.78
N THR A 250 18.12 -17.76 2.11
CA THR A 250 19.21 -17.16 2.88
C THR A 250 20.48 -18.02 2.84
N VAL A 251 20.35 -19.35 2.87
CA VAL A 251 21.49 -20.27 2.71
C VAL A 251 22.11 -20.12 1.32
N ILE A 252 21.28 -20.09 0.27
CA ILE A 252 21.73 -19.87 -1.12
C ILE A 252 22.46 -18.52 -1.24
N SER A 253 21.91 -17.45 -0.67
CA SER A 253 22.49 -16.11 -0.81
C SER A 253 23.85 -15.98 -0.13
N LYS A 254 24.06 -16.71 0.98
CA LYS A 254 25.31 -16.72 1.76
C LYS A 254 26.38 -17.67 1.21
N GLU A 255 26.02 -18.63 0.36
CA GLU A 255 26.99 -19.53 -0.27
C GLU A 255 27.88 -18.76 -1.25
N LYS A 256 29.19 -18.98 -1.13
CA LYS A 256 30.24 -18.31 -1.90
C LYS A 256 30.79 -19.18 -3.02
N ASP A 257 30.72 -20.50 -2.86
CA ASP A 257 31.14 -21.46 -3.87
C ASP A 257 30.08 -21.55 -4.99
N PRO A 258 30.43 -21.22 -6.25
CA PRO A 258 29.46 -21.22 -7.35
C PRO A 258 28.84 -22.59 -7.62
N ALA A 259 29.60 -23.69 -7.52
CA ALA A 259 29.10 -25.02 -7.81
C ALA A 259 28.13 -25.49 -6.71
N LYS A 260 28.44 -25.21 -5.44
CA LYS A 260 27.51 -25.50 -4.34
C LYS A 260 26.26 -24.65 -4.42
N LYS A 261 26.40 -23.38 -4.80
CA LYS A 261 25.27 -22.47 -4.96
C LYS A 261 24.33 -22.93 -6.07
N GLU A 262 24.86 -23.43 -7.18
CA GLU A 262 24.06 -24.01 -8.27
C GLU A 262 23.24 -25.22 -7.80
N VAL A 263 23.85 -26.15 -7.04
CA VAL A 263 23.15 -27.29 -6.45
C VAL A 263 22.03 -26.82 -5.52
N LEU A 264 22.31 -25.88 -4.61
CA LEU A 264 21.30 -25.34 -3.68
C LEU A 264 20.14 -24.64 -4.41
N ILE A 265 20.42 -23.94 -5.51
CA ILE A 265 19.38 -23.31 -6.35
C ILE A 265 18.51 -24.38 -7.01
N ASN A 266 19.11 -25.42 -7.59
CA ASN A 266 18.36 -26.49 -8.25
C ASN A 266 17.49 -27.27 -7.28
N ASP A 267 18.00 -27.57 -6.08
CA ASP A 267 17.23 -28.20 -5.01
C ASP A 267 16.07 -27.30 -4.56
N PHE A 268 16.31 -26.00 -4.44
CA PHE A 268 15.29 -25.02 -4.10
C PHE A 268 14.19 -24.96 -5.15
N LEU A 269 14.53 -24.87 -6.44
CA LEU A 269 13.56 -24.83 -7.54
C LEU A 269 12.77 -26.14 -7.67
N THR A 270 13.40 -27.27 -7.36
CA THR A 270 12.72 -28.57 -7.33
C THR A 270 11.71 -28.63 -6.21
N LYS A 271 12.07 -28.12 -5.02
CA LYS A 271 11.20 -28.10 -3.84
C LYS A 271 10.11 -27.03 -3.90
N TYR A 272 10.38 -25.92 -4.57
CA TYR A 272 9.52 -24.74 -4.68
C TYR A 272 9.44 -24.29 -6.15
N PRO A 273 8.70 -25.03 -7.00
CA PRO A 273 8.61 -24.71 -8.42
C PRO A 273 7.98 -23.33 -8.64
N THR A 274 8.48 -22.60 -9.63
CA THR A 274 7.92 -21.31 -10.03
C THR A 274 6.54 -21.50 -10.64
N THR A 275 5.50 -21.05 -9.95
CA THR A 275 4.17 -20.89 -10.56
C THR A 275 4.17 -19.60 -11.37
N LYS A 276 3.72 -19.65 -12.63
CA LYS A 276 3.38 -18.41 -13.37
C LYS A 276 2.31 -17.68 -12.57
N GLU A 277 2.63 -16.49 -12.09
CA GLU A 277 1.62 -15.60 -11.51
C GLU A 277 0.62 -15.25 -12.63
N THR A 278 -0.61 -15.72 -12.47
CA THR A 278 -1.77 -15.33 -13.29
C THR A 278 -2.50 -14.17 -12.64
#